data_AF-A0A1C4C3Z1-F1
#
_entry.id   AF-A0A1C4C3Z1-F1
#
_cell.length_a   1.000
_cell.length_b   1.000
_cell.length_c   1.000
_cell.angle_alpha   90.00
_cell.angle_beta   90.00
_cell.angle_gamma   90.00
#
_symmetry.space_group_name_H-M   'P 1'
#
loop_
_entity.id
_entity.type
_entity.pdbx_description
1 polymer ?
#
loop_
_entity_poly.entity_id
_entity_poly.type
_entity_poly.pdbx_seq_one_letter_code
_entity_poly.pdbx_strand_id
1 'polypeptide(L)'
;MVDTNKLNEIDYNIQLTYQAIESVFLTTEVPDLKGPFTVNIWNENTYSFLITSLLNLIREYNGLLDILTVNHLNPFSNINLKHLSFGDNGSDLNELISQYKKTLDKLNNGLEKVKVILKLNGLMEDSQ
;
A
#
# COMPACT_ATOMS: atom_id res chain seq x y z
N MET A 1 -0.70 -2.73 -19.90
CA MET A 1 -0.32 -1.42 -19.34
C MET A 1 -0.03 -1.59 -17.86
N VAL A 2 0.96 -0.88 -17.31
CA VAL A 2 1.14 -0.83 -15.85
C VAL A 2 0.08 0.10 -15.27
N ASP A 3 -0.60 -0.39 -14.24
CA ASP A 3 -1.76 0.29 -13.66
C ASP A 3 -1.31 1.30 -12.60
N THR A 4 -0.99 2.50 -13.06
CA THR A 4 -0.69 3.62 -12.16
C THR A 4 -1.94 4.16 -11.48
N ASN A 5 -3.13 3.94 -12.05
CA ASN A 5 -4.39 4.34 -11.45
C ASN A 5 -4.63 3.57 -10.15
N LYS A 6 -4.43 2.25 -10.17
CA LYS A 6 -4.50 1.42 -8.97
C LYS A 6 -3.46 1.80 -7.91
N LEU A 7 -2.26 2.22 -8.34
CA LEU A 7 -1.24 2.71 -7.41
C LEU A 7 -1.68 4.01 -6.72
N ASN A 8 -2.28 4.93 -7.47
CA ASN A 8 -2.87 6.17 -6.92
C ASN A 8 -4.05 5.89 -5.99
N GLU A 9 -4.90 4.93 -6.34
CA GLU A 9 -6.04 4.51 -5.52
C GLU A 9 -5.58 3.93 -4.18
N ILE A 10 -4.56 3.07 -4.18
CA ILE A 10 -3.99 2.50 -2.95
C ILE A 10 -3.36 3.58 -2.08
N ASP A 11 -2.59 4.50 -2.66
CA ASP A 11 -1.99 5.63 -1.94
C ASP A 11 -3.06 6.49 -1.26
N TYR A 12 -4.12 6.82 -2.00
CA TYR A 12 -5.27 7.54 -1.46
C TYR A 12 -5.99 6.78 -0.33
N ASN A 13 -6.23 5.48 -0.51
CA ASN A 13 -6.88 4.65 0.49
C ASN A 13 -6.01 4.47 1.76
N ILE A 14 -4.68 4.39 1.62
CA ILE A 14 -3.76 4.39 2.77
C ILE A 14 -3.92 5.69 3.55
N GLN A 15 -3.92 6.85 2.88
CA GLN A 15 -4.10 8.14 3.55
C GLN A 15 -5.44 8.22 4.28
N LEU A 16 -6.55 7.86 3.64
CA LEU A 16 -7.87 7.83 4.28
C LEU A 16 -7.90 6.93 5.52
N THR A 17 -7.20 5.79 5.46
CA THR A 17 -7.10 4.85 6.57
C THR A 17 -6.32 5.47 7.75
N TYR A 18 -5.22 6.18 7.47
CA TYR A 18 -4.50 6.94 8.49
C TYR A 18 -5.35 8.04 9.12
N GLN A 19 -6.10 8.81 8.33
CA GLN A 19 -6.98 9.86 8.82
C GLN A 19 -8.10 9.31 9.73
N ALA A 20 -8.69 8.17 9.35
CA ALA A 20 -9.69 7.50 10.17
C ALA A 20 -9.11 7.11 11.56
N ILE A 21 -7.90 6.54 11.58
CA ILE A 21 -7.20 6.17 12.81
C ILE A 21 -6.83 7.42 13.64
N GLU A 22 -6.28 8.45 13.01
CA GLU A 22 -5.92 9.71 13.67
C GLU A 22 -7.12 10.34 14.36
N SER A 23 -8.28 10.37 13.71
CA SER A 23 -9.51 10.96 14.26
C SER A 23 -9.94 10.36 15.61
N VAL A 24 -9.51 9.12 15.90
CA VAL A 24 -9.85 8.40 17.12
C VAL A 24 -8.71 8.39 18.13
N PHE A 25 -7.48 8.12 17.67
CA PHE A 25 -6.34 7.95 18.57
C PHE A 25 -5.58 9.25 18.84
N LEU A 26 -5.69 10.27 17.98
CA LEU A 26 -5.01 11.58 18.09
C LEU A 26 -3.48 11.53 18.28
N THR A 27 -2.85 10.37 18.01
CA THR A 27 -1.41 10.16 18.23
C THR A 27 -0.65 9.72 16.99
N THR A 28 -1.29 9.69 15.82
CA THR A 28 -0.67 9.16 14.60
C THR A 28 -0.45 10.28 13.60
N GLU A 29 0.79 10.47 13.14
CA GLU A 29 1.08 11.35 12.01
C GLU A 29 0.50 10.73 10.73
N VAL A 30 -0.35 11.48 10.02
CA VAL A 30 -0.92 11.05 8.74
C VAL A 30 0.10 11.32 7.63
N PRO A 31 0.59 10.30 6.91
CA PRO A 31 1.52 10.52 5.81
C PRO A 31 0.85 11.25 4.65
N ASP A 32 1.59 12.18 4.04
CA ASP A 32 1.18 12.79 2.78
C ASP A 32 1.09 11.75 1.65
N LEU A 33 0.15 11.99 0.73
CA LEU A 33 0.05 11.27 -0.54
C LEU A 33 1.41 11.25 -1.26
N LYS A 34 1.77 10.08 -1.77
CA LYS A 34 3.01 9.88 -2.54
C LYS A 34 2.79 10.09 -4.04
N GLY A 35 1.55 10.02 -4.52
CA GLY A 35 1.15 10.24 -5.91
C GLY A 35 1.05 11.73 -6.30
N PRO A 36 0.65 12.03 -7.56
CA PRO A 36 0.20 11.08 -8.57
C PRO A 36 1.36 10.35 -9.24
N PHE A 37 1.28 9.02 -9.26
CA PHE A 37 2.17 8.18 -10.05
C PHE A 37 1.72 8.26 -11.51
N THR A 38 2.52 8.88 -12.37
CA THR A 38 2.20 9.02 -13.80
C THR A 38 3.35 8.46 -14.63
N VAL A 39 3.04 7.52 -15.52
CA VAL A 39 4.01 6.86 -16.39
C VAL A 39 3.51 6.93 -17.84
N ASN A 40 4.17 7.76 -18.62
CA ASN A 40 3.83 7.96 -20.04
C ASN A 40 4.79 7.24 -20.99
N ILE A 41 5.96 6.81 -20.50
CA ILE A 41 7.00 6.12 -21.26
C ILE A 41 7.48 4.91 -20.47
N TRP A 42 7.56 3.76 -21.14
CA TRP A 42 7.99 2.50 -20.53
C TRP A 42 9.46 2.21 -20.79
N ASN A 43 10.29 2.34 -19.76
CA ASN A 43 11.70 1.98 -19.75
C ASN A 43 12.13 1.56 -18.34
N GLU A 44 13.40 1.14 -18.21
CA GLU A 44 13.98 0.68 -16.93
C GLU A 44 13.92 1.73 -15.82
N ASN A 45 14.14 3.01 -16.15
CA ASN A 45 14.06 4.11 -15.17
C ASN A 45 12.64 4.25 -14.62
N THR A 46 11.64 4.21 -15.50
CA THR A 46 10.25 4.29 -15.09
C THR A 46 9.81 3.09 -14.26
N TYR A 47 10.32 1.89 -14.59
CA TYR A 47 10.08 0.70 -13.80
C TYR A 47 10.70 0.78 -12.40
N SER A 48 11.94 1.26 -12.30
CA SER A 48 12.64 1.49 -11.03
C SER A 48 11.89 2.49 -10.13
N PHE A 49 11.34 3.56 -10.73
CA PHE A 49 10.47 4.50 -10.04
C PHE A 49 9.23 3.82 -9.47
N LEU A 50 8.54 2.99 -10.27
CA LEU A 50 7.33 2.29 -9.83
C LEU A 50 7.58 1.27 -8.72
N ILE A 51 8.71 0.54 -8.78
CA ILE A 51 9.13 -0.32 -7.66
C ILE A 51 9.31 0.51 -6.40
N THR A 52 10.08 1.60 -6.49
CA THR A 52 10.39 2.44 -5.33
C THR A 52 9.11 2.99 -4.70
N SER A 53 8.18 3.47 -5.53
CA SER A 53 6.87 3.92 -5.11
C SER A 53 6.07 2.81 -4.41
N LEU A 54 6.04 1.60 -4.97
CA LEU A 54 5.35 0.47 -4.36
C LEU A 54 5.97 0.05 -3.02
N LEU A 55 7.30 0.09 -2.90
CA LEU A 55 7.99 -0.17 -1.63
C LEU A 55 7.64 0.86 -0.55
N ASN A 56 7.54 2.13 -0.93
CA ASN A 56 7.08 3.18 -0.01
C ASN A 56 5.65 2.91 0.47
N LEU A 57 4.72 2.56 -0.42
CA LEU A 57 3.35 2.24 -0.02
C LEU A 57 3.27 0.99 0.88
N ILE A 58 4.10 -0.03 0.63
CA ILE A 58 4.22 -1.20 1.52
C ILE A 58 4.67 -0.78 2.92
N ARG A 59 5.61 0.16 3.01
CA ARG A 59 6.07 0.69 4.30
C ARG A 59 4.94 1.41 5.03
N GLU A 60 4.21 2.29 4.36
CA GLU A 60 3.09 3.01 4.97
C GLU A 60 1.97 2.05 5.41
N TYR A 61 1.69 1.02 4.61
CA TYR A 61 0.77 -0.07 4.97
C TYR A 61 1.20 -0.83 6.23
N ASN A 62 2.48 -1.18 6.34
CA ASN A 62 2.98 -1.86 7.54
C ASN A 62 2.90 -0.95 8.77
N GLY A 63 3.06 0.37 8.61
CA GLY A 63 2.81 1.34 9.69
C GLY A 63 1.37 1.30 10.21
N LEU A 64 0.37 1.20 9.31
CA LEU A 64 -1.03 0.99 9.71
C LEU A 64 -1.20 -0.28 10.55
N LEU A 65 -0.57 -1.38 10.14
CA LEU A 65 -0.63 -2.64 10.88
C LEU A 65 0.01 -2.54 12.27
N ASP A 66 1.12 -1.82 12.41
CA ASP A 66 1.77 -1.58 13.69
C ASP A 66 0.83 -0.81 14.63
N ILE A 67 0.16 0.24 14.13
CA ILE A 67 -0.82 1.01 14.92
C ILE A 67 -1.98 0.13 15.37
N LEU A 68 -2.55 -0.67 14.47
CA LEU A 68 -3.62 -1.60 14.82
C LEU A 68 -3.17 -2.63 15.86
N THR A 69 -1.92 -3.08 15.77
CA THR A 69 -1.35 -4.05 16.71
C THR A 69 -1.16 -3.44 18.09
N VAL A 70 -0.60 -2.22 18.17
CA VAL A 70 -0.42 -1.47 19.43
C VAL A 70 -1.75 -1.19 20.13
N ASN A 71 -2.81 -0.92 19.36
CA ASN A 71 -4.15 -0.67 19.88
C ASN A 71 -5.02 -1.94 20.03
N HIS A 72 -4.43 -3.13 19.88
CA HIS A 72 -5.13 -4.42 19.99
C HIS A 72 -6.34 -4.58 19.04
N LEU A 73 -6.31 -3.88 17.92
CA LEU A 73 -7.36 -3.91 16.89
C LEU A 73 -7.09 -4.94 15.79
N ASN A 74 -5.89 -5.50 15.70
CA ASN A 74 -5.52 -6.44 14.64
C ASN A 74 -5.87 -7.90 15.00
N PRO A 75 -6.97 -8.48 14.47
CA PRO A 75 -7.32 -9.88 14.71
C PRO A 75 -6.48 -10.87 13.90
N PHE A 76 -5.72 -10.40 12.90
CA PHE A 76 -4.94 -11.26 12.02
C PHE A 76 -3.47 -11.23 12.42
N SER A 77 -2.96 -12.36 12.89
CA SER A 77 -1.53 -12.49 13.11
C SER A 77 -0.77 -12.38 11.78
N ASN A 78 0.18 -11.43 11.73
CA ASN A 78 1.26 -11.35 10.74
C ASN A 78 0.83 -11.07 9.27
N ILE A 79 0.18 -9.93 9.00
CA ILE A 79 -0.11 -9.46 7.63
C ILE A 79 1.05 -8.63 7.03
N ASN A 80 2.17 -8.48 7.73
CA ASN A 80 3.28 -7.64 7.27
C ASN A 80 3.75 -8.09 5.88
N LEU A 81 3.63 -7.19 4.91
CA LEU A 81 4.12 -7.42 3.57
C LEU A 81 5.63 -7.27 3.59
N LYS A 82 6.33 -8.38 3.34
CA LYS A 82 7.80 -8.39 3.30
C LYS A 82 8.30 -7.65 2.06
N HIS A 83 9.47 -7.00 2.23
CA HIS A 83 10.26 -6.42 1.15
C HIS A 83 10.45 -7.44 0.01
N LEU A 84 10.21 -7.01 -1.22
CA LEU A 84 10.49 -7.81 -2.39
C LEU A 84 11.83 -7.44 -2.96
N SER A 85 12.72 -8.43 -3.02
CA SER A 85 13.93 -8.32 -3.79
C SER A 85 13.57 -8.56 -5.26
N PHE A 86 13.66 -7.50 -6.06
CA PHE A 86 13.67 -7.62 -7.50
C PHE A 86 15.11 -7.97 -7.89
N GLY A 87 15.34 -9.20 -8.35
CA GLY A 87 16.65 -9.59 -8.84
C GLY A 87 16.94 -8.82 -10.12
N ASP A 88 17.89 -7.90 -10.05
CA ASP A 88 18.37 -7.07 -11.17
C ASP A 88 19.21 -7.92 -12.14
N ASN A 89 18.60 -8.94 -12.71
CA ASN A 89 19.16 -9.65 -13.85
C ASN A 89 18.43 -9.07 -15.05
N GLY A 90 19.00 -8.06 -15.69
CA GLY A 90 18.44 -7.25 -16.80
C GLY A 90 17.99 -8.01 -18.06
N SER A 91 17.51 -9.25 -17.94
CA SER A 91 17.09 -10.13 -19.03
C SER A 91 15.58 -10.34 -19.15
N ASP A 92 14.72 -9.88 -18.22
CA ASP A 92 13.27 -9.99 -18.46
C ASP A 92 12.41 -8.91 -17.77
N LEU A 93 12.25 -7.77 -18.46
CA LEU A 93 11.30 -6.72 -18.11
C LEU A 93 9.87 -7.26 -17.89
N ASN A 94 9.49 -8.37 -18.54
CA ASN A 94 8.17 -8.98 -18.34
C ASN A 94 8.03 -9.68 -17.00
N GLU A 95 9.08 -10.37 -16.55
CA GLU A 95 9.10 -11.00 -15.22
C GLU A 95 8.96 -9.93 -14.14
N LEU A 96 9.74 -8.86 -14.28
CA LEU A 96 9.69 -7.68 -13.44
C LEU A 96 8.28 -7.06 -13.41
N ILE A 97 7.63 -6.84 -14.55
CA ILE A 97 6.24 -6.36 -14.62
C ILE A 97 5.28 -7.32 -13.89
N SER A 98 5.47 -8.63 -14.08
CA SER A 98 4.63 -9.66 -13.45
C SER A 98 4.76 -9.62 -11.92
N GLN A 99 5.98 -9.52 -11.39
CA GLN A 99 6.23 -9.40 -9.96
C GLN A 99 5.65 -8.10 -9.39
N TYR A 100 5.82 -6.98 -10.10
CA TYR A 100 5.21 -5.70 -9.72
C TYR A 100 3.69 -5.84 -9.56
N LYS A 101 2.99 -6.40 -10.55
CA LYS A 101 1.53 -6.57 -10.51
C LYS A 101 1.07 -7.45 -9.35
N LYS A 102 1.71 -8.60 -9.16
CA LYS A 102 1.39 -9.51 -8.04
C LYS A 102 1.53 -8.83 -6.70
N THR A 103 2.53 -7.96 -6.57
CA THR A 103 2.80 -7.20 -5.34
C THR A 103 1.75 -6.14 -5.11
N LEU A 104 1.40 -5.39 -6.16
CA LEU A 104 0.34 -4.39 -6.12
C LEU A 104 -0.99 -5.01 -5.68
N ASP A 105 -1.32 -6.18 -6.22
CA ASP A 105 -2.53 -6.92 -5.84
C ASP A 105 -2.50 -7.38 -4.39
N LYS A 106 -1.35 -7.87 -3.90
CA LYS A 106 -1.18 -8.24 -2.48
C LYS A 106 -1.34 -7.05 -1.56
N LEU A 107 -0.74 -5.91 -1.90
CA LEU A 107 -0.86 -4.66 -1.15
C LEU A 107 -2.33 -4.21 -1.08
N ASN A 108 -3.00 -4.18 -2.22
CA ASN A 108 -4.42 -3.83 -2.31
C ASN A 108 -5.29 -4.73 -1.41
N ASN A 109 -5.10 -6.05 -1.52
CA ASN A 109 -5.86 -7.01 -0.71
C ASN A 109 -5.53 -6.89 0.79
N GLY A 110 -4.28 -6.56 1.13
CA GLY A 110 -3.87 -6.28 2.50
C GLY A 110 -4.57 -5.04 3.07
N LEU A 111 -4.65 -3.97 2.28
CA LEU A 111 -5.31 -2.72 2.66
C LEU A 111 -6.82 -2.91 2.83
N GLU A 112 -7.48 -3.68 1.95
CA GLU A 112 -8.90 -3.98 2.10
C GLU A 112 -9.19 -4.74 3.40
N LYS A 113 -8.31 -5.65 3.84
CA LYS A 113 -8.44 -6.30 5.15
C LYS A 113 -8.31 -5.32 6.31
N VAL A 114 -7.39 -4.36 6.21
CA VAL A 114 -7.24 -3.28 7.20
C VAL A 114 -8.50 -2.44 7.28
N LYS A 115 -9.07 -2.03 6.13
CA LYS A 115 -10.34 -1.29 6.08
C LYS A 115 -11.49 -2.08 6.71
N VAL A 116 -11.58 -3.39 6.46
CA VAL A 116 -12.57 -4.27 7.12
C VAL A 116 -12.38 -4.28 8.65
N ILE A 117 -11.14 -4.37 9.14
CA ILE A 117 -10.86 -4.29 10.58
C ILE A 117 -11.35 -2.96 11.15
N LEU A 118 -11.02 -1.84 10.50
CA LEU A 118 -11.46 -0.52 10.96
C LEU A 118 -12.98 -0.42 11.01
N LYS A 119 -13.69 -0.90 9.97
CA LYS A 119 -15.15 -0.92 9.92
C LYS A 119 -15.76 -1.75 11.04
N LEU A 120 -15.24 -2.96 11.29
CA LEU A 120 -15.72 -3.82 12.37
C LEU A 120 -15.54 -3.18 13.76
N ASN A 121 -14.53 -2.33 13.91
CA ASN A 121 -14.28 -1.57 15.14
C ASN A 121 -14.99 -0.21 15.16
N GLY A 122 -15.82 0.11 14.16
CA GLY A 122 -16.56 1.39 14.08
C GLY A 122 -15.68 2.61 13.79
N LEU A 123 -14.47 2.41 13.26
CA LEU A 123 -13.48 3.46 13.00
C LEU A 123 -13.55 4.01 11.57
N MET A 124 -14.26 3.32 10.68
CA MET A 124 -14.42 3.72 9.27
C MET A 124 -15.81 3.31 8.79
N GLU A 125 -16.46 4.14 7.98
CA GLU A 125 -17.75 3.82 7.37
C GLU A 125 -17.58 3.06 6.05
N ASP A 126 -18.64 2.38 5.60
CA ASP A 126 -18.69 1.84 4.24
C ASP A 126 -18.66 3.00 3.24
N SER A 127 -17.66 3.00 2.36
CA SER A 127 -17.65 3.86 1.18
C SER A 127 -18.88 3.49 0.34
N GLN A 128 -19.89 4.37 0.32
CA GLN A 128 -21.06 4.25 -0.56
C GLN A 128 -20.67 4.45 -2.03
#